data_AF-A0A1E3R601-F1
#
_entry.id   AF-A0A1E3R601-F1
#
_cell.length_a   1.000
_cell.length_b   1.000
_cell.length_c   1.000
_cell.angle_alpha   90.00
_cell.angle_beta   90.00
_cell.angle_gamma   90.00
#
_symmetry.space_group_name_H-M   'P 1'
#
loop_
_entity.id
_entity.type
_entity.pdbx_description
1 polymer ?
#
loop_
_entity_poly.entity_id
_entity_poly.type
_entity_poly.pdbx_seq_one_letter_code
_entity_poly.pdbx_strand_id
1 'polypeptide(L)'
;MTAERIDEHFTAAVRAITETRPRCAVDDPVSLDPALTAGDCLALFDAQIGSRHLDLAARWLRAQGRGYYTIGSSGHEGNAAVAAALRPTDPALLHYRSGGFYLARAKQVGDSDALRDVLLGLVAAAEEPIAGGRHKVFGRCDLNIIPQTSTIASHLPRAVGVAFSIARSRKLGALSAWPEDAVTVCSFGDASVNHSTAVGAINAALHAAYQGVPMPLLLVCEDNGWGISVKTPRDWITRTYRNRDGLAYFEADGSDVVSTFAASAAAAAWVRQHRRPAFLHLRMVRLMGHAGSDYEAGYRPADEITADMARDPVLCTAELLIRTGALTPDDALQRYEAMRTTVLGLAEQAAQAPRLASAHAVMSPLQEAMQEAVRTAPVSLTASVRSGKQGTPVTVALAVNHALQDILDRCPEAMVFGEDVARKGGVYGVTRGLVTTNSSARVFDTLLDEQSILGLALGTAVSGLLPIPEIQYLAYLHNAADQIRGEAATLQFFAHRQYRNPMVVRVAGYGYQKGFGGHFHNDNSIAALRDIPGIVIASPARPDDAAAMLHACTAAAVTAGV
;
A
#
# COMPACT_ATOMS: atom_id res chain seq x y z
N MET A 1 16.80 -24.41 -10.23
CA MET A 1 17.76 -24.21 -11.34
C MET A 1 17.74 -22.72 -11.74
N THR A 2 18.24 -21.77 -10.92
CA THR A 2 17.53 -20.44 -10.91
C THR A 2 18.20 -19.20 -10.26
N ALA A 3 19.48 -19.17 -9.87
CA ALA A 3 20.11 -17.96 -9.29
C ALA A 3 21.49 -17.65 -9.88
N GLU A 4 22.29 -18.70 -10.04
CA GLU A 4 23.62 -18.65 -10.66
C GLU A 4 23.52 -18.16 -12.12
N ARG A 5 22.47 -18.51 -12.87
CA ARG A 5 22.33 -18.15 -14.28
C ARG A 5 22.15 -16.64 -14.57
N ILE A 6 21.39 -15.90 -13.76
CA ILE A 6 21.21 -14.44 -14.00
C ILE A 6 22.48 -13.67 -13.68
N ASP A 7 23.20 -14.16 -12.68
CA ASP A 7 24.43 -13.60 -12.14
C ASP A 7 25.62 -13.84 -13.09
N GLU A 8 25.73 -15.07 -13.58
CA GLU A 8 26.64 -15.48 -14.65
C GLU A 8 26.35 -14.71 -15.94
N HIS A 9 25.06 -14.55 -16.31
CA HIS A 9 24.67 -13.82 -17.51
C HIS A 9 25.10 -12.35 -17.44
N PHE A 10 24.80 -11.65 -16.34
CA PHE A 10 25.23 -10.27 -16.13
C PHE A 10 26.76 -10.15 -16.25
N THR A 11 27.50 -11.00 -15.53
CA THR A 11 28.97 -10.97 -15.52
C THR A 11 29.55 -11.24 -16.91
N ALA A 12 29.04 -12.23 -17.63
CA ALA A 12 29.50 -12.59 -18.96
C ALA A 12 29.17 -11.50 -19.99
N ALA A 13 27.96 -10.92 -19.92
CA ALA A 13 27.53 -9.86 -20.80
C ALA A 13 28.38 -8.59 -20.62
N VAL A 14 28.59 -8.13 -19.37
CA VAL A 14 29.41 -6.94 -19.09
C VAL A 14 30.86 -7.13 -19.55
N ARG A 15 31.46 -8.30 -19.32
CA ARG A 15 32.82 -8.62 -19.81
C ARG A 15 32.96 -8.56 -21.33
N ALA A 16 31.87 -8.81 -22.06
CA ALA A 16 31.87 -8.78 -23.52
C ALA A 16 31.71 -7.37 -24.10
N ILE A 17 31.37 -6.37 -23.29
CA ILE A 17 31.19 -4.99 -23.76
C ILE A 17 32.55 -4.38 -24.08
N THR A 18 32.68 -3.84 -25.30
CA THR A 18 33.87 -3.08 -25.71
C THR A 18 33.69 -1.60 -25.34
N GLU A 19 34.69 -1.01 -24.71
CA GLU A 19 34.69 0.42 -24.38
C GLU A 19 34.83 1.26 -25.66
N THR A 20 33.95 2.24 -25.84
CA THR A 20 33.87 3.04 -27.09
C THR A 20 33.94 4.55 -26.89
N ARG A 21 33.95 5.04 -25.65
CA ARG A 21 33.94 6.48 -25.32
C ARG A 21 34.94 6.83 -24.21
N PRO A 22 35.51 8.04 -24.21
CA PRO A 22 36.31 8.55 -23.11
C PRO A 22 35.46 8.72 -21.84
N ARG A 23 36.13 8.74 -20.67
CA ARG A 23 35.47 8.89 -19.37
C ARG A 23 34.62 10.16 -19.28
N CYS A 24 33.45 9.99 -18.65
CA CYS A 24 32.42 10.98 -18.43
C CYS A 24 32.48 11.48 -16.97
N ALA A 25 32.17 12.75 -16.72
CA ALA A 25 32.04 13.28 -15.36
C ALA A 25 30.70 12.90 -14.73
N VAL A 26 30.62 12.93 -13.40
CA VAL A 26 29.40 12.56 -12.66
C VAL A 26 28.22 13.48 -13.01
N ASP A 27 28.49 14.76 -13.27
CA ASP A 27 27.47 15.76 -13.59
C ASP A 27 27.08 15.78 -15.08
N ASP A 28 27.75 14.99 -15.92
CA ASP A 28 27.47 14.97 -17.35
C ASP A 28 26.12 14.27 -17.64
N PRO A 29 25.33 14.78 -18.60
CA PRO A 29 24.05 14.20 -18.96
C PRO A 29 24.24 12.86 -19.70
N VAL A 30 23.43 11.86 -19.35
CA VAL A 30 23.46 10.54 -20.03
C VAL A 30 22.60 10.49 -21.30
N SER A 31 21.78 11.51 -21.56
CA SER A 31 20.87 11.58 -22.70
C SER A 31 20.77 13.02 -23.25
N LEU A 32 20.28 13.16 -24.48
CA LEU A 32 20.12 14.46 -25.16
C LEU A 32 19.04 15.37 -24.51
N ASP A 33 18.15 14.79 -23.72
CA ASP A 33 17.16 15.51 -22.91
C ASP A 33 17.59 15.39 -21.43
N PRO A 34 18.01 16.48 -20.76
CA PRO A 34 18.66 16.41 -19.46
C PRO A 34 17.63 16.13 -18.36
N ALA A 35 17.34 14.85 -18.12
CA ALA A 35 16.57 14.39 -16.97
C ALA A 35 17.43 13.68 -15.90
N LEU A 36 18.54 13.07 -16.31
CA LEU A 36 19.46 12.34 -15.42
C LEU A 36 20.92 12.63 -15.77
N THR A 37 21.74 12.81 -14.74
CA THR A 37 23.20 12.83 -14.82
C THR A 37 23.78 11.42 -14.74
N ALA A 38 25.06 11.26 -15.07
CA ALA A 38 25.79 10.01 -14.85
C ALA A 38 25.75 9.59 -13.36
N GLY A 39 25.84 10.56 -12.45
CA GLY A 39 25.69 10.35 -11.00
C GLY A 39 24.32 9.81 -10.59
N ASP A 40 23.25 10.35 -11.17
CA ASP A 40 21.90 9.85 -10.91
C ASP A 40 21.73 8.40 -11.40
N CYS A 41 22.21 8.10 -12.61
CA CYS A 41 22.21 6.75 -13.14
C CYS A 41 23.07 5.79 -12.32
N LEU A 42 24.21 6.23 -11.80
CA LEU A 42 25.03 5.46 -10.87
C LEU A 42 24.30 5.17 -9.56
N ALA A 43 23.55 6.15 -9.02
CA ALA A 43 22.78 5.96 -7.81
C ALA A 43 21.60 5.01 -8.02
N LEU A 44 20.93 5.08 -9.17
CA LEU A 44 19.89 4.13 -9.56
C LEU A 44 20.47 2.72 -9.76
N PHE A 45 21.63 2.62 -10.41
CA PHE A 45 22.32 1.36 -10.60
C PHE A 45 22.68 0.70 -9.26
N ASP A 46 23.10 1.46 -8.23
CA ASP A 46 23.31 0.93 -6.87
C ASP A 46 22.05 0.30 -6.27
N ALA A 47 20.91 0.99 -6.40
CA ALA A 47 19.64 0.48 -5.87
C ALA A 47 19.20 -0.78 -6.63
N GLN A 48 19.44 -0.84 -7.94
CA GLN A 48 19.14 -2.00 -8.76
C GLN A 48 20.02 -3.21 -8.38
N ILE A 49 21.35 -3.05 -8.30
CA ILE A 49 22.25 -4.16 -7.91
C ILE A 49 22.00 -4.58 -6.45
N GLY A 50 21.68 -3.64 -5.56
CA GLY A 50 21.28 -3.94 -4.18
C GLY A 50 20.02 -4.82 -4.15
N SER A 51 18.99 -4.46 -4.90
CA SER A 51 17.76 -5.24 -5.02
C SER A 51 18.02 -6.64 -5.60
N ARG A 52 18.86 -6.74 -6.63
CA ARG A 52 19.28 -8.02 -7.23
C ARG A 52 20.00 -8.91 -6.21
N HIS A 53 20.97 -8.35 -5.48
CA HIS A 53 21.73 -9.11 -4.50
C HIS A 53 20.92 -9.49 -3.26
N LEU A 54 19.89 -8.71 -2.89
CA LEU A 54 18.93 -9.13 -1.86
C LEU A 54 18.19 -10.41 -2.26
N ASP A 55 17.76 -10.54 -3.51
CA ASP A 55 17.12 -11.76 -4.00
C ASP A 55 18.07 -12.97 -4.02
N LEU A 56 19.33 -12.76 -4.43
CA LEU A 56 20.37 -13.80 -4.41
C LEU A 56 20.69 -14.23 -2.97
N ALA A 57 20.86 -13.27 -2.05
CA ALA A 57 21.09 -13.54 -0.63
C ALA A 57 19.90 -14.25 0.01
N ALA A 58 18.66 -13.93 -0.39
CA ALA A 58 17.47 -14.61 0.10
C ALA A 58 17.48 -16.11 -0.26
N ARG A 59 17.96 -16.47 -1.46
CA ARG A 59 18.12 -17.87 -1.88
C ARG A 59 19.26 -18.56 -1.13
N TRP A 60 20.38 -17.87 -0.95
CA TRP A 60 21.52 -18.36 -0.17
C TRP A 60 21.12 -18.65 1.28
N LEU A 61 20.42 -17.72 1.94
CA LEU A 61 19.86 -17.89 3.29
C LEU A 61 18.91 -19.09 3.35
N ARG A 62 18.02 -19.24 2.36
CA ARG A 62 17.08 -20.36 2.31
C ARG A 62 17.77 -21.71 2.12
N ALA A 63 18.82 -21.78 1.29
CA ALA A 63 19.62 -22.99 1.11
C ALA A 63 20.28 -23.46 2.43
N GLN A 64 20.52 -22.53 3.35
CA GLN A 64 21.02 -22.82 4.70
C GLN A 64 19.92 -23.07 5.75
N GLY A 65 18.64 -23.04 5.35
CA GLY A 65 17.51 -23.13 6.30
C GLY A 65 17.34 -21.92 7.20
N ARG A 66 17.94 -20.77 6.85
CA ARG A 66 17.92 -19.53 7.64
C ARG A 66 16.98 -18.46 7.08
N GLY A 67 16.68 -18.52 5.79
CA GLY A 67 15.74 -17.63 5.10
C GLY A 67 14.35 -18.25 4.91
N TYR A 68 13.32 -17.43 5.06
CA TYR A 68 11.91 -17.83 4.94
C TYR A 68 11.33 -17.50 3.56
N TYR A 69 10.00 -17.58 3.39
CA TYR A 69 9.31 -17.41 2.10
C TYR A 69 9.84 -16.21 1.29
N THR A 70 10.25 -16.47 0.04
CA THR A 70 10.87 -15.47 -0.84
C THR A 70 10.03 -15.25 -2.09
N ILE A 71 9.72 -13.99 -2.38
CA ILE A 71 9.36 -13.51 -3.70
C ILE A 71 10.42 -12.48 -4.11
N GLY A 72 10.97 -12.65 -5.31
CA GLY A 72 12.07 -11.81 -5.80
C GLY A 72 11.61 -10.58 -6.58
N SER A 73 12.40 -9.52 -6.51
CA SER A 73 12.25 -8.30 -7.32
C SER A 73 12.99 -8.39 -8.66
N SER A 74 13.72 -9.46 -8.93
CA SER A 74 14.56 -9.61 -10.13
C SER A 74 13.76 -9.52 -11.43
N GLY A 75 14.08 -8.52 -12.24
CA GLY A 75 13.39 -8.08 -13.45
C GLY A 75 12.49 -6.84 -13.27
N HIS A 76 12.28 -6.39 -12.03
CA HIS A 76 11.50 -5.20 -11.67
C HIS A 76 12.37 -4.03 -11.17
N GLU A 77 13.70 -4.17 -11.18
CA GLU A 77 14.61 -3.19 -10.58
C GLU A 77 14.51 -1.79 -11.20
N GLY A 78 13.95 -1.66 -12.41
CA GLY A 78 13.60 -0.39 -13.04
C GLY A 78 12.69 0.51 -12.19
N ASN A 79 11.90 -0.04 -11.26
CA ASN A 79 11.08 0.77 -10.35
C ASN A 79 11.90 1.65 -9.37
N ALA A 80 13.23 1.47 -9.29
CA ALA A 80 14.12 2.44 -8.66
C ALA A 80 13.98 3.85 -9.26
N ALA A 81 13.80 3.94 -10.59
CA ALA A 81 13.61 5.22 -11.29
C ALA A 81 12.26 5.87 -10.95
N VAL A 82 11.23 5.08 -10.61
CA VAL A 82 9.95 5.60 -10.13
C VAL A 82 10.13 6.26 -8.76
N ALA A 83 10.89 5.64 -7.86
CA ALA A 83 11.20 6.24 -6.56
C ALA A 83 11.99 7.55 -6.73
N ALA A 84 13.00 7.57 -7.62
CA ALA A 84 13.80 8.76 -7.89
C ALA A 84 12.99 9.95 -8.43
N ALA A 85 11.92 9.68 -9.20
CA ALA A 85 11.01 10.70 -9.73
C ALA A 85 10.01 11.24 -8.68
N LEU A 86 9.92 10.61 -7.51
CA LEU A 86 9.00 10.96 -6.42
C LEU A 86 9.78 11.51 -5.22
N ARG A 87 9.08 12.21 -4.33
CA ARG A 87 9.67 12.73 -3.08
C ARG A 87 9.55 11.69 -1.97
N PRO A 88 10.47 11.63 -1.00
CA PRO A 88 10.31 10.78 0.17
C PRO A 88 9.05 11.02 0.99
N THR A 89 8.49 12.23 0.89
CA THR A 89 7.25 12.64 1.56
C THR A 89 5.97 12.24 0.81
N ASP A 90 6.09 11.67 -0.40
CA ASP A 90 4.97 11.14 -1.16
C ASP A 90 4.63 9.72 -0.62
N PRO A 91 3.43 9.47 -0.07
CA PRO A 91 3.09 8.18 0.53
C PRO A 91 3.07 7.07 -0.51
N ALA A 92 3.71 5.95 -0.18
CA ALA A 92 3.91 4.83 -1.08
C ALA A 92 3.27 3.54 -0.58
N LEU A 93 2.58 2.89 -1.51
CA LEU A 93 1.87 1.63 -1.37
C LEU A 93 2.46 0.66 -2.41
N LEU A 94 3.42 -0.17 -1.99
CA LEU A 94 4.29 -0.89 -2.92
C LEU A 94 3.91 -2.36 -3.17
N HIS A 95 4.00 -2.76 -4.43
CA HIS A 95 4.02 -4.15 -4.85
C HIS A 95 5.17 -4.94 -4.17
N TYR A 96 4.95 -6.23 -3.93
CA TYR A 96 5.94 -7.10 -3.27
C TYR A 96 7.22 -7.35 -4.09
N ARG A 97 7.32 -6.83 -5.32
CA ARG A 97 8.52 -6.84 -6.18
C ARG A 97 9.24 -5.48 -6.24
N SER A 98 8.90 -4.56 -5.35
CA SER A 98 9.43 -3.18 -5.38
C SER A 98 10.71 -2.96 -4.57
N GLY A 99 11.65 -3.91 -4.61
CA GLY A 99 12.95 -3.79 -3.94
C GLY A 99 13.80 -2.62 -4.44
N GLY A 100 13.82 -2.39 -5.77
CA GLY A 100 14.53 -1.25 -6.37
C GLY A 100 13.97 0.09 -5.90
N PHE A 101 12.64 0.22 -5.88
CA PHE A 101 11.95 1.40 -5.33
C PHE A 101 12.34 1.64 -3.88
N TYR A 102 12.26 0.61 -3.02
CA TYR A 102 12.55 0.71 -1.59
C TYR A 102 13.97 1.25 -1.34
N LEU A 103 14.98 0.68 -2.00
CA LEU A 103 16.37 1.07 -1.84
C LEU A 103 16.65 2.48 -2.38
N ALA A 104 16.10 2.84 -3.55
CA ALA A 104 16.25 4.18 -4.11
C ALA A 104 15.59 5.25 -3.23
N ARG A 105 14.38 4.97 -2.71
CA ARG A 105 13.66 5.84 -1.76
C ARG A 105 14.44 6.03 -0.46
N ALA A 106 15.05 4.96 0.06
CA ALA A 106 15.84 5.03 1.29
C ALA A 106 17.07 5.93 1.13
N LYS A 107 17.75 5.84 -0.03
CA LYS A 107 18.89 6.70 -0.37
C LYS A 107 18.53 8.20 -0.41
N GLN A 108 17.29 8.56 -0.75
CA GLN A 108 16.83 9.96 -0.75
C GLN A 108 16.71 10.59 0.64
N VAL A 109 16.57 9.78 1.70
CA VAL A 109 16.37 10.27 3.09
C VAL A 109 17.70 10.38 3.85
N GLY A 110 18.77 9.70 3.40
CA GLY A 110 20.04 9.60 4.11
C GLY A 110 19.95 8.66 5.33
N ASP A 111 21.09 8.11 5.77
CA ASP A 111 21.19 7.27 6.99
C ASP A 111 20.21 6.08 7.09
N SER A 112 19.97 5.35 5.98
CA SER A 112 19.17 4.13 5.98
C SER A 112 20.02 2.88 5.76
N ASP A 113 19.95 1.90 6.66
CA ASP A 113 20.49 0.55 6.43
C ASP A 113 19.49 -0.34 5.67
N ALA A 114 19.02 0.17 4.53
CA ALA A 114 17.89 -0.38 3.79
C ALA A 114 18.12 -1.82 3.29
N LEU A 115 19.38 -2.17 3.00
CA LEU A 115 19.75 -3.54 2.66
C LEU A 115 19.55 -4.47 3.87
N ARG A 116 20.03 -4.06 5.05
CA ARG A 116 19.86 -4.81 6.29
C ARG A 116 18.39 -4.96 6.65
N ASP A 117 17.58 -3.90 6.51
CA ASP A 117 16.14 -3.96 6.81
C ASP A 117 15.44 -5.07 6.03
N VAL A 118 15.68 -5.14 4.72
CA VAL A 118 15.10 -6.20 3.88
C VAL A 118 15.62 -7.59 4.31
N LEU A 119 16.91 -7.72 4.63
CA LEU A 119 17.51 -8.97 5.10
C LEU A 119 16.94 -9.44 6.45
N LEU A 120 16.68 -8.52 7.39
CA LEU A 120 16.02 -8.83 8.66
C LEU A 120 14.62 -9.40 8.44
N GLY A 121 13.87 -8.86 7.48
CA GLY A 121 12.57 -9.41 7.09
C GLY A 121 12.68 -10.81 6.48
N LEU A 122 13.73 -11.09 5.70
CA LEU A 122 13.97 -12.40 5.10
C LEU A 122 14.26 -13.51 6.12
N VAL A 123 14.77 -13.16 7.29
CA VAL A 123 15.12 -14.10 8.38
C VAL A 123 14.16 -14.01 9.58
N ALA A 124 13.06 -13.27 9.44
CA ALA A 124 12.04 -13.03 10.46
C ALA A 124 12.64 -12.50 11.79
N ALA A 125 13.64 -11.62 11.69
CA ALA A 125 14.27 -11.01 12.86
C ALA A 125 13.32 -10.06 13.58
N ALA A 126 13.30 -10.11 14.91
CA ALA A 126 12.43 -9.29 15.75
C ALA A 126 12.73 -7.78 15.66
N GLU A 127 13.95 -7.43 15.26
CA GLU A 127 14.41 -6.05 15.07
C GLU A 127 14.16 -5.50 13.65
N GLU A 128 13.51 -6.27 12.76
CA GLU A 128 13.09 -5.76 11.46
C GLU A 128 12.18 -4.52 11.65
N PRO A 129 12.46 -3.39 10.97
CA PRO A 129 11.95 -2.09 11.37
C PRO A 129 10.43 -1.90 11.20
N ILE A 130 9.71 -2.70 10.41
CA ILE A 130 8.27 -2.52 10.23
C ILE A 130 7.42 -3.59 10.92
N ALA A 131 7.57 -4.86 10.55
CA ALA A 131 6.79 -5.99 11.04
C ALA A 131 7.41 -6.63 12.29
N GLY A 132 8.68 -6.35 12.60
CA GLY A 132 9.37 -6.92 13.76
C GLY A 132 9.39 -8.46 13.69
N GLY A 133 9.68 -9.00 12.51
CA GLY A 133 9.79 -10.45 12.27
C GLY A 133 8.45 -11.17 12.07
N ARG A 134 7.33 -10.45 11.97
CA ARG A 134 5.98 -11.05 11.81
C ARG A 134 5.57 -11.30 10.36
N HIS A 135 6.14 -10.55 9.42
CA HIS A 135 5.84 -10.68 7.99
C HIS A 135 6.98 -10.10 7.16
N LYS A 136 7.20 -10.64 5.96
CA LYS A 136 8.09 -10.03 4.96
C LYS A 136 7.27 -9.03 4.13
N VAL A 137 7.49 -7.74 4.32
CA VAL A 137 6.82 -6.66 3.56
C VAL A 137 7.82 -5.55 3.27
N PHE A 138 7.57 -4.76 2.24
CA PHE A 138 8.23 -3.46 2.11
C PHE A 138 7.45 -2.45 2.93
N GLY A 139 8.08 -1.87 3.94
CA GLY A 139 7.50 -0.81 4.76
C GLY A 139 8.56 -0.13 5.60
N ARG A 140 8.39 1.17 5.84
CA ARG A 140 9.22 1.99 6.73
C ARG A 140 8.53 3.34 6.94
N CYS A 141 8.36 3.75 8.19
CA CYS A 141 7.58 4.93 8.53
C CYS A 141 8.24 6.23 8.02
N ASP A 142 9.54 6.37 8.23
CA ASP A 142 10.37 7.50 7.78
C ASP A 142 10.48 7.64 6.25
N LEU A 143 10.35 6.52 5.53
CA LEU A 143 10.30 6.49 4.06
C LEU A 143 8.90 6.74 3.48
N ASN A 144 7.88 6.89 4.35
CA ASN A 144 6.46 6.93 4.02
C ASN A 144 6.00 5.74 3.15
N ILE A 145 6.56 4.55 3.41
CA ILE A 145 6.16 3.30 2.76
C ILE A 145 5.23 2.55 3.71
N ILE A 146 3.93 2.58 3.40
CA ILE A 146 2.90 1.91 4.17
C ILE A 146 2.97 0.40 3.84
N PRO A 147 3.20 -0.48 4.83
CA PRO A 147 3.29 -1.91 4.58
C PRO A 147 1.95 -2.46 4.11
N GLN A 148 2.02 -3.48 3.26
CA GLN A 148 0.86 -4.12 2.65
C GLN A 148 0.85 -5.60 2.95
N THR A 149 -0.34 -6.19 2.89
CA THR A 149 -0.51 -7.62 3.07
C THR A 149 -0.22 -8.38 1.78
N SER A 150 -0.18 -9.71 1.87
CA SER A 150 0.02 -10.57 0.70
C SER A 150 -1.25 -10.72 -0.16
N THR A 151 -2.40 -10.18 0.28
CA THR A 151 -3.64 -10.26 -0.50
C THR A 151 -3.50 -9.40 -1.74
N ILE A 152 -3.62 -10.02 -2.92
CA ILE A 152 -3.40 -9.34 -4.18
C ILE A 152 -4.41 -8.20 -4.35
N ALA A 153 -3.91 -7.01 -4.70
CA ALA A 153 -4.67 -5.80 -4.97
C ALA A 153 -5.53 -5.26 -3.81
N SER A 154 -5.48 -5.83 -2.60
CA SER A 154 -6.29 -5.39 -1.47
C SER A 154 -5.94 -3.97 -1.00
N HIS A 155 -4.74 -3.49 -1.31
CA HIS A 155 -4.24 -2.17 -0.93
C HIS A 155 -4.69 -1.04 -1.85
N LEU A 156 -5.18 -1.32 -3.07
CA LEU A 156 -5.59 -0.27 -4.00
C LEU A 156 -6.73 0.60 -3.44
N PRO A 157 -7.79 0.04 -2.83
CA PRO A 157 -8.81 0.86 -2.15
C PRO A 157 -8.22 1.77 -1.05
N ARG A 158 -7.25 1.28 -0.26
CA ARG A 158 -6.52 2.13 0.72
C ARG A 158 -5.78 3.27 0.02
N ALA A 159 -5.11 3.01 -1.10
CA ALA A 159 -4.41 4.06 -1.85
C ALA A 159 -5.37 5.16 -2.33
N VAL A 160 -6.59 4.80 -2.77
CA VAL A 160 -7.64 5.78 -3.09
C VAL A 160 -7.98 6.62 -1.86
N GLY A 161 -8.16 5.99 -0.69
CA GLY A 161 -8.42 6.71 0.55
C GLY A 161 -7.28 7.65 0.99
N VAL A 162 -6.02 7.26 0.77
CA VAL A 162 -4.83 8.11 1.05
C VAL A 162 -4.80 9.29 0.07
N ALA A 163 -5.06 9.07 -1.22
CA ALA A 163 -5.15 10.19 -2.18
C ALA A 163 -6.29 11.16 -1.82
N PHE A 164 -7.46 10.63 -1.47
CA PHE A 164 -8.61 11.41 -1.05
C PHE A 164 -8.31 12.24 0.21
N SER A 165 -7.59 11.68 1.17
CA SER A 165 -7.34 12.32 2.46
C SER A 165 -6.50 13.58 2.34
N ILE A 166 -5.56 13.67 1.38
CA ILE A 166 -4.62 14.81 1.27
C ILE A 166 -5.38 16.14 1.13
N ALA A 167 -6.34 16.21 0.19
CA ALA A 167 -7.18 17.40 0.04
C ALA A 167 -8.25 17.51 1.14
N ARG A 168 -8.70 16.37 1.67
CA ARG A 168 -9.75 16.33 2.71
C ARG A 168 -9.26 16.91 4.03
N SER A 169 -8.08 16.50 4.51
CA SER A 169 -7.50 16.97 5.77
C SER A 169 -7.35 18.49 5.77
N ARG A 170 -6.84 19.07 4.67
CA ARG A 170 -6.79 20.53 4.49
C ARG A 170 -8.17 21.18 4.58
N LYS A 171 -9.17 20.64 3.87
CA LYS A 171 -10.54 21.17 3.89
C LYS A 171 -11.18 21.12 5.29
N LEU A 172 -10.79 20.14 6.11
CA LEU A 172 -11.27 19.99 7.48
C LEU A 172 -10.43 20.75 8.51
N GLY A 173 -9.26 21.29 8.13
CA GLY A 173 -8.29 21.83 9.08
C GLY A 173 -7.70 20.77 10.03
N ALA A 174 -7.78 19.50 9.65
CA ALA A 174 -7.25 18.37 10.42
C ALA A 174 -5.77 18.16 10.11
N LEU A 175 -5.03 17.63 11.09
CA LEU A 175 -3.64 17.21 10.86
C LEU A 175 -3.60 16.11 9.79
N SER A 176 -2.65 16.22 8.88
CA SER A 176 -2.39 15.20 7.87
C SER A 176 -1.00 14.61 8.08
N ALA A 177 -0.88 13.30 7.86
CA ALA A 177 0.42 12.64 7.77
C ALA A 177 1.21 13.05 6.50
N TRP A 178 0.54 13.67 5.52
CA TRP A 178 1.10 13.93 4.19
C TRP A 178 1.11 15.42 3.86
N PRO A 179 2.13 15.92 3.13
CA PRO A 179 2.11 17.28 2.60
C PRO A 179 0.92 17.55 1.68
N GLU A 180 0.46 18.81 1.62
CA GLU A 180 -0.71 19.18 0.80
C GLU A 180 -0.54 18.88 -0.69
N ASP A 181 0.70 18.98 -1.19
CA ASP A 181 1.04 18.73 -2.59
C ASP A 181 1.57 17.31 -2.82
N ALA A 182 1.46 16.40 -1.84
CA ALA A 182 1.90 15.02 -1.97
C ALA A 182 1.16 14.28 -3.09
N VAL A 183 1.84 13.27 -3.64
CA VAL A 183 1.28 12.30 -4.60
C VAL A 183 1.24 10.93 -3.91
N THR A 184 0.06 10.31 -3.85
CA THR A 184 -0.04 8.92 -3.41
C THR A 184 0.40 8.01 -4.53
N VAL A 185 1.46 7.22 -4.33
CA VAL A 185 1.91 6.22 -5.31
C VAL A 185 1.47 4.82 -4.88
N CYS A 186 0.89 4.08 -5.81
CA CYS A 186 0.41 2.72 -5.58
C CYS A 186 0.88 1.80 -6.70
N SER A 187 1.86 0.94 -6.43
CA SER A 187 2.33 -0.06 -7.41
C SER A 187 1.64 -1.42 -7.23
N PHE A 188 1.48 -2.14 -8.33
CA PHE A 188 0.88 -3.48 -8.39
C PHE A 188 1.31 -4.20 -9.68
N GLY A 189 1.24 -5.53 -9.71
CA GLY A 189 1.55 -6.33 -10.91
C GLY A 189 0.38 -6.37 -11.90
N ASP A 190 0.69 -6.57 -13.19
CA ASP A 190 -0.26 -6.60 -14.31
C ASP A 190 -1.48 -7.49 -14.09
N ALA A 191 -1.31 -8.72 -13.62
CA ALA A 191 -2.44 -9.63 -13.39
C ALA A 191 -3.45 -9.08 -12.36
N SER A 192 -3.01 -8.21 -11.45
CA SER A 192 -3.82 -7.60 -10.41
C SER A 192 -4.90 -6.67 -10.94
N VAL A 193 -4.76 -6.15 -12.17
CA VAL A 193 -5.77 -5.25 -12.79
C VAL A 193 -7.14 -5.91 -12.96
N ASN A 194 -7.17 -7.24 -12.98
CA ASN A 194 -8.39 -8.03 -13.10
C ASN A 194 -9.05 -8.32 -11.75
N HIS A 195 -8.35 -8.06 -10.64
CA HIS A 195 -8.88 -8.29 -9.30
C HIS A 195 -10.02 -7.30 -9.00
N SER A 196 -11.12 -7.77 -8.41
CA SER A 196 -12.31 -6.94 -8.17
C SER A 196 -12.00 -5.68 -7.37
N THR A 197 -11.13 -5.78 -6.34
CA THR A 197 -10.70 -4.62 -5.55
C THR A 197 -9.91 -3.60 -6.37
N ALA A 198 -9.10 -4.03 -7.35
CA ALA A 198 -8.38 -3.13 -8.24
C ALA A 198 -9.33 -2.42 -9.19
N VAL A 199 -10.26 -3.17 -9.82
CA VAL A 199 -11.27 -2.61 -10.72
C VAL A 199 -12.14 -1.59 -9.99
N GLY A 200 -12.63 -1.94 -8.80
CA GLY A 200 -13.41 -1.08 -7.93
C GLY A 200 -12.65 0.19 -7.53
N ALA A 201 -11.42 0.05 -7.03
CA ALA A 201 -10.60 1.18 -6.61
C ALA A 201 -10.28 2.16 -7.75
N ILE A 202 -9.89 1.65 -8.93
CA ILE A 202 -9.61 2.51 -10.09
C ILE A 202 -10.89 3.22 -10.53
N ASN A 203 -12.02 2.52 -10.55
CA ASN A 203 -13.31 3.14 -10.86
C ASN A 203 -13.71 4.21 -9.84
N ALA A 204 -13.53 3.95 -8.54
CA ALA A 204 -13.82 4.87 -7.46
C ALA A 204 -12.98 6.15 -7.55
N ALA A 205 -11.68 6.04 -7.82
CA ALA A 205 -10.79 7.18 -8.02
C ALA A 205 -11.25 8.05 -9.20
N LEU A 206 -11.61 7.43 -10.33
CA LEU A 206 -12.09 8.15 -11.51
C LEU A 206 -13.45 8.80 -11.29
N HIS A 207 -14.38 8.09 -10.63
CA HIS A 207 -15.68 8.62 -10.26
C HIS A 207 -15.54 9.83 -9.34
N ALA A 208 -14.72 9.75 -8.31
CA ALA A 208 -14.47 10.87 -7.40
C ALA A 208 -13.84 12.07 -8.14
N ALA A 209 -12.85 11.82 -9.00
CA ALA A 209 -12.23 12.87 -9.82
C ALA A 209 -13.24 13.52 -10.79
N TYR A 210 -14.14 12.74 -11.39
CA TYR A 210 -15.22 13.24 -12.25
C TYR A 210 -16.17 14.17 -11.50
N GLN A 211 -16.44 13.89 -10.22
CA GLN A 211 -17.22 14.74 -9.33
C GLN A 211 -16.44 15.97 -8.81
N GLY A 212 -15.19 16.18 -9.26
CA GLY A 212 -14.35 17.30 -8.85
C GLY A 212 -13.68 17.11 -7.49
N VAL A 213 -13.65 15.89 -6.94
CA VAL A 213 -12.88 15.59 -5.73
C VAL A 213 -11.41 15.38 -6.12
N PRO A 214 -10.45 16.14 -5.54
CA PRO A 214 -9.04 15.95 -5.84
C PRO A 214 -8.55 14.54 -5.49
N MET A 215 -7.96 13.86 -6.47
CA MET A 215 -7.42 12.50 -6.39
C MET A 215 -5.95 12.47 -6.87
N PRO A 216 -4.98 12.95 -6.08
CA PRO A 216 -3.55 12.92 -6.42
C PRO A 216 -2.97 11.49 -6.33
N LEU A 217 -3.43 10.60 -7.20
CA LEU A 217 -3.10 9.17 -7.20
C LEU A 217 -2.28 8.78 -8.44
N LEU A 218 -1.09 8.24 -8.24
CA LEU A 218 -0.28 7.61 -9.28
C LEU A 218 -0.35 6.08 -9.14
N LEU A 219 -1.04 5.43 -10.07
CA LEU A 219 -1.12 3.98 -10.20
C LEU A 219 0.06 3.49 -11.05
N VAL A 220 0.91 2.62 -10.51
CA VAL A 220 2.09 2.07 -11.21
C VAL A 220 1.89 0.59 -11.48
N CYS A 221 1.53 0.24 -12.71
CA CYS A 221 1.38 -1.14 -13.14
C CYS A 221 2.73 -1.68 -13.59
N GLU A 222 3.32 -2.56 -12.79
CA GLU A 222 4.55 -3.29 -13.11
C GLU A 222 4.18 -4.55 -13.92
N ASP A 223 4.16 -4.42 -15.25
CA ASP A 223 3.71 -5.47 -16.18
C ASP A 223 4.87 -6.35 -16.64
N ASN A 224 5.04 -7.50 -15.98
CA ASN A 224 6.00 -8.51 -16.42
C ASN A 224 5.36 -9.58 -17.33
N GLY A 225 4.07 -9.44 -17.65
CA GLY A 225 3.31 -10.37 -18.48
C GLY A 225 2.79 -11.62 -17.77
N TRP A 226 2.91 -11.73 -16.43
CA TRP A 226 2.59 -12.95 -15.69
C TRP A 226 1.91 -12.72 -14.33
N GLY A 227 0.74 -13.35 -14.16
CA GLY A 227 0.11 -13.62 -12.87
C GLY A 227 0.42 -15.03 -12.38
N ILE A 228 1.39 -15.18 -11.48
CA ILE A 228 1.85 -16.49 -10.99
C ILE A 228 2.33 -17.36 -12.17
N SER A 229 1.51 -18.27 -12.68
CA SER A 229 1.79 -19.14 -13.82
C SER A 229 0.92 -18.85 -15.05
N VAL A 230 0.08 -17.81 -14.98
CA VAL A 230 -0.87 -17.42 -16.03
C VAL A 230 -0.32 -16.21 -16.77
N LYS A 231 -0.26 -16.29 -18.11
CA LYS A 231 0.12 -15.14 -18.94
C LYS A 231 -0.96 -14.07 -18.88
N THR A 232 -0.55 -12.83 -18.66
CA THR A 232 -1.39 -11.67 -18.98
C THR A 232 -1.49 -11.56 -20.49
N PRO A 233 -2.70 -11.42 -21.07
CA PRO A 233 -2.85 -11.34 -22.51
C PRO A 233 -2.07 -10.15 -23.08
N ARG A 234 -1.49 -10.36 -24.26
CA ARG A 234 -0.73 -9.32 -24.96
C ARG A 234 -1.58 -8.05 -25.12
N ASP A 235 -0.97 -6.90 -24.84
CA ASP A 235 -1.57 -5.57 -24.91
C ASP A 235 -2.79 -5.35 -24.00
N TRP A 236 -3.08 -6.27 -23.05
CA TRP A 236 -4.24 -6.17 -22.17
C TRP A 236 -4.26 -4.86 -21.38
N ILE A 237 -3.14 -4.53 -20.71
CA ILE A 237 -3.01 -3.31 -19.91
C ILE A 237 -3.23 -2.06 -20.78
N THR A 238 -2.51 -2.01 -21.91
CA THR A 238 -2.60 -0.89 -22.85
C THR A 238 -4.01 -0.68 -23.37
N ARG A 239 -4.69 -1.74 -23.82
CA ARG A 239 -6.06 -1.66 -24.36
C ARG A 239 -7.08 -1.25 -23.29
N THR A 240 -6.85 -1.66 -22.05
CA THR A 240 -7.77 -1.39 -20.94
C THR A 240 -7.67 0.06 -20.45
N TYR A 241 -6.47 0.64 -20.41
CA TYR A 241 -6.24 1.90 -19.69
C TYR A 241 -5.78 3.09 -20.54
N ARG A 242 -5.17 2.89 -21.73
CA ARG A 242 -4.58 4.01 -22.51
C ARG A 242 -5.59 5.10 -22.86
N ASN A 243 -6.79 4.70 -23.29
CA ASN A 243 -7.85 5.61 -23.73
C ASN A 243 -9.00 5.68 -22.71
N ARG A 244 -8.71 5.44 -21.44
CA ARG A 244 -9.74 5.48 -20.39
C ARG A 244 -9.99 6.92 -19.96
N ASP A 245 -11.19 7.42 -20.23
CA ASP A 245 -11.55 8.80 -19.89
C ASP A 245 -11.32 9.12 -18.41
N GLY A 246 -10.67 10.26 -18.18
CA GLY A 246 -10.35 10.76 -16.85
C GLY A 246 -9.11 10.14 -16.20
N LEU A 247 -8.42 9.22 -16.87
CA LEU A 247 -7.17 8.61 -16.43
C LEU A 247 -6.03 9.02 -17.38
N ALA A 248 -5.08 9.84 -16.91
CA ALA A 248 -3.89 10.10 -17.71
C ALA A 248 -3.03 8.84 -17.79
N TYR A 249 -2.53 8.51 -18.99
CA TYR A 249 -1.77 7.30 -19.22
C TYR A 249 -0.34 7.62 -19.66
N PHE A 250 0.63 7.03 -18.97
CA PHE A 250 2.05 7.10 -19.24
C PHE A 250 2.58 5.68 -19.41
N GLU A 251 3.61 5.51 -20.23
CA GLU A 251 4.26 4.21 -20.41
C GLU A 251 5.77 4.34 -20.50
N ALA A 252 6.47 3.32 -20.04
CA ALA A 252 7.91 3.18 -20.20
C ALA A 252 8.32 1.70 -20.27
N ASP A 253 9.52 1.46 -20.79
CA ASP A 253 10.18 0.16 -20.68
C ASP A 253 11.03 0.15 -19.40
N GLY A 254 10.71 -0.75 -18.48
CA GLY A 254 11.37 -0.86 -17.18
C GLY A 254 12.83 -1.29 -17.25
N SER A 255 13.30 -1.80 -18.41
CA SER A 255 14.72 -2.04 -18.65
C SER A 255 15.50 -0.78 -19.07
N ASP A 256 14.80 0.28 -19.50
CA ASP A 256 15.40 1.57 -19.82
C ASP A 256 15.19 2.55 -18.66
N VAL A 257 16.26 2.76 -17.89
CA VAL A 257 16.25 3.63 -16.70
C VAL A 257 15.93 5.10 -17.03
N VAL A 258 16.35 5.59 -18.19
CA VAL A 258 16.13 6.98 -18.60
C VAL A 258 14.67 7.19 -18.99
N SER A 259 14.14 6.28 -19.82
CA SER A 259 12.72 6.27 -20.21
C SER A 259 11.81 6.11 -18.99
N THR A 260 12.15 5.19 -18.09
CA THR A 260 11.39 4.96 -16.85
C THR A 260 11.37 6.19 -15.96
N PHE A 261 12.51 6.86 -15.76
CA PHE A 261 12.56 8.09 -14.97
C PHE A 261 11.74 9.20 -15.63
N ALA A 262 11.93 9.44 -16.92
CA ALA A 262 11.22 10.50 -17.64
C ALA A 262 9.70 10.32 -17.59
N ALA A 263 9.20 9.10 -17.86
CA ALA A 263 7.77 8.79 -17.77
C ALA A 263 7.24 8.91 -16.33
N SER A 264 8.02 8.47 -15.34
CA SER A 264 7.65 8.57 -13.92
C SER A 264 7.58 10.03 -13.46
N ALA A 265 8.56 10.85 -13.85
CA ALA A 265 8.62 12.27 -13.51
C ALA A 265 7.46 13.04 -14.16
N ALA A 266 7.17 12.77 -15.44
CA ALA A 266 6.03 13.34 -16.13
C ALA A 266 4.70 12.95 -15.47
N ALA A 267 4.54 11.67 -15.12
CA ALA A 267 3.34 11.18 -14.44
C ALA A 267 3.17 11.82 -13.05
N ALA A 268 4.23 11.85 -12.24
CA ALA A 268 4.21 12.46 -10.92
C ALA A 268 3.92 13.97 -10.97
N ALA A 269 4.54 14.70 -11.90
CA ALA A 269 4.28 16.11 -12.12
C ALA A 269 2.81 16.35 -12.55
N TRP A 270 2.30 15.53 -13.46
CA TRP A 270 0.91 15.63 -13.91
C TRP A 270 -0.07 15.41 -12.76
N VAL A 271 0.12 14.37 -11.95
CA VAL A 271 -0.74 14.07 -10.79
C VAL A 271 -0.67 15.20 -9.76
N ARG A 272 0.53 15.73 -9.50
CA ARG A 272 0.75 16.82 -8.55
C ARG A 272 0.06 18.11 -8.99
N GLN A 273 0.15 18.44 -10.28
CA GLN A 273 -0.44 19.65 -10.87
C GLN A 273 -1.97 19.54 -10.99
N HIS A 274 -2.47 18.44 -11.53
CA HIS A 274 -3.88 18.30 -11.88
C HIS A 274 -4.72 17.75 -10.73
N ARG A 275 -4.09 17.13 -9.73
CA ARG A 275 -4.74 16.48 -8.59
C ARG A 275 -5.78 15.44 -9.05
N ARG A 276 -5.43 14.69 -10.09
CA ARG A 276 -6.25 13.65 -10.75
C ARG A 276 -5.46 12.35 -10.86
N PRO A 277 -6.13 11.19 -11.04
CA PRO A 277 -5.44 9.92 -11.11
C PRO A 277 -4.68 9.78 -12.43
N ALA A 278 -3.48 9.23 -12.37
CA ALA A 278 -2.70 8.80 -13.54
C ALA A 278 -2.30 7.32 -13.42
N PHE A 279 -2.07 6.70 -14.57
CA PHE A 279 -1.64 5.32 -14.72
C PHE A 279 -0.30 5.28 -15.44
N LEU A 280 0.74 4.81 -14.76
CA LEU A 280 2.05 4.54 -15.31
C LEU A 280 2.17 3.04 -15.59
N HIS A 281 2.19 2.68 -16.87
CA HIS A 281 2.41 1.31 -17.31
C HIS A 281 3.90 1.07 -17.55
N LEU A 282 4.51 0.25 -16.71
CA LEU A 282 5.92 -0.13 -16.83
C LEU A 282 6.03 -1.56 -17.35
N ARG A 283 6.56 -1.72 -18.56
CA ARG A 283 6.86 -3.05 -19.09
C ARG A 283 8.11 -3.60 -18.39
N MET A 284 7.94 -4.67 -17.64
CA MET A 284 8.99 -5.35 -16.88
C MET A 284 9.36 -6.68 -17.54
N VAL A 285 10.27 -7.41 -16.89
CA VAL A 285 10.52 -8.84 -17.11
C VAL A 285 10.51 -9.58 -15.79
N ARG A 286 10.44 -10.91 -15.82
CA ARG A 286 10.50 -11.73 -14.63
C ARG A 286 11.66 -12.72 -14.73
N LEU A 287 12.78 -12.38 -14.10
CA LEU A 287 14.06 -13.10 -14.22
C LEU A 287 14.22 -14.25 -13.22
N MET A 288 13.28 -14.37 -12.28
CA MET A 288 13.18 -15.48 -11.34
C MET A 288 11.73 -15.96 -11.27
N GLY A 289 11.52 -17.24 -10.97
CA GLY A 289 10.18 -17.80 -10.73
C GLY A 289 9.34 -17.00 -9.72
N HIS A 290 8.02 -17.23 -9.73
CA HIS A 290 7.07 -16.42 -8.98
C HIS A 290 7.44 -16.27 -7.50
N ALA A 291 7.82 -17.38 -6.86
CA ALA A 291 8.33 -17.46 -5.50
C ALA A 291 9.52 -18.43 -5.46
N GLY A 292 10.28 -18.44 -4.37
CA GLY A 292 11.47 -19.30 -4.27
C GLY A 292 11.20 -20.79 -4.44
N SER A 293 9.98 -21.27 -4.12
CA SER A 293 9.56 -22.66 -4.29
C SER A 293 8.95 -22.97 -5.66
N ASP A 294 8.85 -21.98 -6.55
CA ASP A 294 8.18 -22.10 -7.83
C ASP A 294 8.97 -22.95 -8.84
N TYR A 295 8.25 -23.71 -9.65
CA TYR A 295 8.80 -24.51 -10.74
C TYR A 295 8.44 -23.89 -12.09
N GLU A 296 9.16 -22.84 -12.45
CA GLU A 296 8.88 -22.01 -13.62
C GLU A 296 8.92 -22.79 -14.96
N ALA A 297 9.83 -23.76 -15.09
CA ALA A 297 9.93 -24.62 -16.27
C ALA A 297 8.68 -25.50 -16.51
N GLY A 298 7.77 -25.59 -15.54
CA GLY A 298 6.51 -26.30 -15.70
C GLY A 298 5.48 -25.54 -16.55
N TYR A 299 5.63 -24.23 -16.74
CA TYR A 299 4.66 -23.40 -17.45
C TYR A 299 5.28 -22.31 -18.36
N ARG A 300 6.60 -22.09 -18.28
CA ARG A 300 7.34 -21.20 -19.18
C ARG A 300 8.34 -21.97 -20.04
N PRO A 301 8.30 -21.79 -21.38
CA PRO A 301 9.32 -22.31 -22.28
C PRO A 301 10.73 -21.76 -21.94
N ALA A 302 11.76 -22.58 -22.12
CA ALA A 302 13.14 -22.23 -21.74
C ALA A 302 13.74 -21.09 -22.60
N ASP A 303 13.31 -20.99 -23.86
CA ASP A 303 13.65 -19.91 -24.78
C ASP A 303 13.02 -18.58 -24.34
N GLU A 304 11.75 -18.58 -23.91
CA GLU A 304 11.11 -17.38 -23.32
C GLU A 304 11.85 -16.90 -22.07
N ILE A 305 12.24 -17.82 -21.17
CA ILE A 305 13.02 -17.48 -19.96
C ILE A 305 14.39 -16.89 -20.33
N THR A 306 15.03 -17.44 -21.37
CA THR A 306 16.36 -16.97 -21.80
C THR A 306 16.26 -15.62 -22.51
N ALA A 307 15.19 -15.37 -23.28
CA ALA A 307 14.95 -14.12 -23.98
C ALA A 307 14.77 -12.93 -23.01
N ASP A 308 14.14 -13.15 -21.85
CA ASP A 308 13.97 -12.10 -20.83
C ASP A 308 15.30 -11.53 -20.32
N MET A 309 16.39 -12.30 -20.37
CA MET A 309 17.72 -11.86 -19.91
C MET A 309 18.25 -10.66 -20.70
N ALA A 310 17.89 -10.55 -21.98
CA ALA A 310 18.27 -9.41 -22.82
C ALA A 310 17.58 -8.09 -22.38
N ARG A 311 16.55 -8.18 -21.53
CA ARG A 311 15.83 -7.04 -20.95
C ARG A 311 16.10 -6.91 -19.44
N ASP A 312 17.18 -7.51 -18.93
CA ASP A 312 17.58 -7.36 -17.53
C ASP A 312 17.85 -5.87 -17.21
N PRO A 313 17.05 -5.21 -16.35
CA PRO A 313 17.20 -3.78 -16.05
C PRO A 313 18.57 -3.43 -15.46
N VAL A 314 19.19 -4.36 -14.73
CA VAL A 314 20.52 -4.18 -14.14
C VAL A 314 21.58 -4.15 -15.24
N LEU A 315 21.49 -5.09 -16.19
CA LEU A 315 22.40 -5.15 -17.33
C LEU A 315 22.23 -3.93 -18.24
N CYS A 316 21.00 -3.58 -18.61
CA CYS A 316 20.73 -2.44 -19.48
C CYS A 316 21.23 -1.11 -18.88
N THR A 317 21.15 -0.96 -17.55
CA THR A 317 21.69 0.23 -16.87
C THR A 317 23.23 0.23 -16.85
N ALA A 318 23.86 -0.92 -16.64
CA ALA A 318 25.32 -1.06 -16.75
C ALA A 318 25.81 -0.72 -18.17
N GLU A 319 25.14 -1.25 -19.20
CA GLU A 319 25.43 -0.95 -20.61
C GLU A 319 25.31 0.55 -20.92
N LEU A 320 24.27 1.22 -20.38
CA LEU A 320 24.12 2.67 -20.51
C LEU A 320 25.31 3.41 -19.89
N LEU A 321 25.68 3.07 -18.66
CA LEU A 321 26.79 3.70 -17.94
C LEU A 321 28.14 3.47 -18.65
N ILE A 322 28.35 2.28 -19.21
CA ILE A 322 29.56 1.97 -19.98
C ILE A 322 29.59 2.72 -21.31
N ARG A 323 28.49 2.69 -22.07
CA ARG A 323 28.36 3.37 -23.36
C ARG A 323 28.52 4.88 -23.24
N THR A 324 28.11 5.47 -22.11
CA THR A 324 28.25 6.90 -21.84
C THR A 324 29.64 7.28 -21.31
N GLY A 325 30.48 6.31 -20.95
CA GLY A 325 31.81 6.54 -20.37
C GLY A 325 31.79 6.80 -18.86
N ALA A 326 30.64 6.63 -18.19
CA ALA A 326 30.50 6.79 -16.75
C ALA A 326 31.12 5.61 -15.94
N LEU A 327 31.18 4.43 -16.55
CA LEU A 327 31.88 3.26 -16.01
C LEU A 327 32.69 2.59 -17.12
N THR A 328 33.79 1.92 -16.76
CA THR A 328 34.35 0.86 -17.60
C THR A 328 33.63 -0.47 -17.30
N PRO A 329 33.75 -1.50 -18.17
CA PRO A 329 33.28 -2.84 -17.84
C PRO A 329 33.83 -3.37 -16.50
N ASP A 330 35.10 -3.11 -16.21
CA ASP A 330 35.74 -3.52 -14.96
C ASP A 330 35.16 -2.76 -13.75
N ASP A 331 34.91 -1.45 -13.88
CA ASP A 331 34.27 -0.67 -12.81
C ASP A 331 32.86 -1.22 -12.50
N ALA A 332 32.07 -1.55 -13.53
CA ALA A 332 30.72 -2.11 -13.37
C ALA A 332 30.75 -3.47 -12.65
N LEU A 333 31.67 -4.36 -13.05
CA LEU A 333 31.86 -5.67 -12.40
C LEU A 333 32.35 -5.54 -10.97
N GLN A 334 33.32 -4.66 -10.70
CA GLN A 334 33.83 -4.42 -9.36
C GLN A 334 32.72 -3.93 -8.42
N ARG A 335 31.87 -3.01 -8.92
CA ARG A 335 30.75 -2.46 -8.15
C ARG A 335 29.68 -3.51 -7.85
N TYR A 336 29.37 -4.36 -8.83
CA TYR A 336 28.45 -5.48 -8.67
C TYR A 336 28.98 -6.48 -7.62
N GLU A 337 30.24 -6.90 -7.72
CA GLU A 337 30.85 -7.82 -6.74
C GLU A 337 31.00 -7.18 -5.34
N ALA A 338 31.31 -5.89 -5.26
CA ALA A 338 31.34 -5.18 -3.98
C ALA A 338 29.95 -5.17 -3.30
N MET A 339 28.88 -5.00 -4.08
CA MET A 339 27.51 -5.11 -3.57
C MET A 339 27.21 -6.54 -3.11
N ARG A 340 27.63 -7.57 -3.87
CA ARG A 340 27.51 -8.97 -3.44
C ARG A 340 28.15 -9.19 -2.07
N THR A 341 29.41 -8.79 -1.90
CA THR A 341 30.14 -8.93 -0.63
C THR A 341 29.42 -8.22 0.50
N THR A 342 28.95 -7.00 0.25
CA THR A 342 28.21 -6.19 1.24
C THR A 342 26.92 -6.89 1.67
N VAL A 343 26.08 -7.28 0.72
CA VAL A 343 24.77 -7.90 1.01
C VAL A 343 24.94 -9.26 1.67
N LEU A 344 25.90 -10.09 1.25
CA LEU A 344 26.16 -11.38 1.89
C LEU A 344 26.69 -11.22 3.33
N GLY A 345 27.59 -10.28 3.56
CA GLY A 345 28.06 -9.96 4.92
C GLY A 345 26.93 -9.50 5.83
N LEU A 346 26.03 -8.62 5.33
CA LEU A 346 24.83 -8.23 6.05
C LEU A 346 23.87 -9.41 6.26
N ALA A 347 23.74 -10.31 5.29
CA ALA A 347 22.87 -11.49 5.41
C ALA A 347 23.36 -12.44 6.50
N GLU A 348 24.68 -12.65 6.61
CA GLU A 348 25.30 -13.42 7.69
C GLU A 348 24.99 -12.83 9.06
N GLN A 349 25.13 -11.51 9.20
CA GLN A 349 24.81 -10.78 10.43
C GLN A 349 23.32 -10.85 10.78
N ALA A 350 22.45 -10.50 9.83
CA ALA A 350 21.00 -10.52 10.01
C ALA A 350 20.51 -11.90 10.43
N ALA A 351 21.09 -12.96 9.88
CA ALA A 351 20.69 -14.32 10.20
C ALA A 351 21.16 -14.80 11.60
N GLN A 352 21.91 -13.99 12.35
CA GLN A 352 22.16 -14.18 13.78
C GLN A 352 21.20 -13.37 14.67
N ALA A 353 20.39 -12.48 14.09
CA ALA A 353 19.47 -11.65 14.83
C ALA A 353 18.37 -12.51 15.52
N PRO A 354 17.95 -12.13 16.73
CA PRO A 354 16.93 -12.88 17.46
C PRO A 354 15.57 -12.81 16.75
N ARG A 355 14.80 -13.90 16.86
CA ARG A 355 13.41 -13.97 16.39
C ARG A 355 12.46 -13.93 17.58
N LEU A 356 11.19 -13.64 17.33
CA LEU A 356 10.15 -13.74 18.36
C LEU A 356 10.01 -15.19 18.83
N ALA A 357 10.09 -15.42 20.14
CA ALA A 357 10.18 -16.75 20.74
C ALA A 357 8.85 -17.27 21.32
N SER A 358 7.76 -16.50 21.26
CA SER A 358 6.46 -16.90 21.84
C SER A 358 5.27 -16.30 21.09
N ALA A 359 4.12 -16.97 21.18
CA ALA A 359 2.86 -16.45 20.66
C ALA A 359 2.47 -15.11 21.31
N HIS A 360 2.81 -14.90 22.58
CA HIS A 360 2.60 -13.61 23.26
C HIS A 360 3.43 -12.49 22.61
N ALA A 361 4.70 -12.74 22.32
CA ALA A 361 5.56 -11.77 21.65
C ALA A 361 5.07 -11.48 20.22
N VAL A 362 4.60 -12.49 19.50
CA VAL A 362 3.96 -12.31 18.18
C VAL A 362 2.73 -11.41 18.31
N MET A 363 1.83 -11.70 19.26
CA MET A 363 0.55 -10.99 19.40
C MET A 363 0.61 -9.65 20.14
N SER A 364 1.78 -9.24 20.67
CA SER A 364 1.91 -8.04 21.51
C SER A 364 1.31 -6.77 20.88
N PRO A 365 1.47 -6.47 19.57
CA PRO A 365 0.91 -5.24 19.00
C PRO A 365 -0.61 -5.15 19.12
N LEU A 366 -1.29 -6.29 18.97
CA LEU A 366 -2.75 -6.38 19.05
C LEU A 366 -3.23 -6.43 20.51
N GLN A 367 -2.49 -7.11 21.38
CA GLN A 367 -2.82 -7.18 22.81
C GLN A 367 -2.69 -5.82 23.49
N GLU A 368 -1.61 -5.09 23.20
CA GLU A 368 -1.39 -3.73 23.71
C GLU A 368 -2.49 -2.78 23.23
N ALA A 369 -2.87 -2.85 21.95
CA ALA A 369 -4.00 -2.11 21.39
C ALA A 369 -5.29 -2.36 22.17
N MET A 370 -5.63 -3.63 22.37
CA MET A 370 -6.87 -4.01 23.05
C MET A 370 -6.86 -3.59 24.53
N GLN A 371 -5.73 -3.73 25.22
CA GLN A 371 -5.59 -3.25 26.60
C GLN A 371 -5.73 -1.73 26.70
N GLU A 372 -5.20 -0.99 25.73
CA GLU A 372 -5.36 0.46 25.64
C GLU A 372 -6.82 0.86 25.42
N ALA A 373 -7.52 0.20 24.49
CA ALA A 373 -8.95 0.41 24.25
C ALA A 373 -9.81 0.14 25.51
N VAL A 374 -9.51 -0.92 26.26
CA VAL A 374 -10.22 -1.24 27.51
C VAL A 374 -9.98 -0.17 28.57
N ARG A 375 -8.76 0.38 28.67
CA ARG A 375 -8.44 1.45 29.64
C ARG A 375 -9.17 2.76 29.34
N THR A 376 -9.44 3.08 28.07
CA THR A 376 -10.05 4.36 27.69
C THR A 376 -11.58 4.33 27.71
N ALA A 377 -12.20 3.15 27.65
CA ALA A 377 -13.66 3.00 27.63
C ALA A 377 -14.39 3.69 28.81
N PRO A 378 -13.99 3.54 30.10
CA PRO A 378 -14.72 4.15 31.23
C PRO A 378 -14.78 5.69 31.18
N VAL A 379 -13.71 6.31 30.71
CA VAL A 379 -13.62 7.79 30.58
C VAL A 379 -14.62 8.28 29.52
N SER A 380 -14.73 7.55 28.41
CA SER A 380 -15.64 7.91 27.31
C SER A 380 -17.12 7.79 27.71
N LEU A 381 -17.47 6.74 28.45
CA LEU A 381 -18.82 6.53 28.98
C LEU A 381 -19.28 7.69 29.86
N THR A 382 -18.39 8.19 30.72
CA THR A 382 -18.68 9.32 31.61
C THR A 382 -18.97 10.61 30.83
N ALA A 383 -18.31 10.82 29.69
CA ALA A 383 -18.55 11.96 28.81
C ALA A 383 -19.88 11.85 28.04
N SER A 384 -20.30 10.63 27.67
CA SER A 384 -21.53 10.38 26.90
C SER A 384 -22.82 10.59 27.72
N VAL A 385 -22.78 10.35 29.04
CA VAL A 385 -23.94 10.55 29.94
C VAL A 385 -24.37 12.03 30.06
N ARG A 386 -23.51 12.99 29.70
CA ARG A 386 -23.77 14.43 29.90
C ARG A 386 -24.58 15.11 28.78
N SER A 387 -24.77 14.49 27.61
CA SER A 387 -25.34 15.19 26.43
C SER A 387 -26.87 15.11 26.26
N GLY A 388 -27.59 14.37 27.12
CA GLY A 388 -29.05 14.30 27.07
C GLY A 388 -29.75 15.27 28.03
N LYS A 389 -30.77 16.00 27.56
CA LYS A 389 -31.79 16.57 28.46
C LYS A 389 -32.42 15.41 29.24
N GLN A 390 -32.17 15.36 30.55
CA GLN A 390 -32.74 14.33 31.42
C GLN A 390 -34.28 14.34 31.32
N GLY A 391 -34.88 13.20 30.95
CA GLY A 391 -36.32 12.95 31.12
C GLY A 391 -37.15 12.66 29.85
N THR A 392 -36.63 12.82 28.63
CA THR A 392 -37.39 12.47 27.40
C THR A 392 -36.92 11.13 26.82
N PRO A 393 -37.80 10.13 26.68
CA PRO A 393 -37.46 8.87 26.01
C PRO A 393 -37.04 9.12 24.55
N VAL A 394 -35.93 8.51 24.14
CA VAL A 394 -35.42 8.56 22.75
C VAL A 394 -35.31 7.16 22.17
N THR A 395 -35.37 7.02 20.84
CA THR A 395 -35.14 5.74 20.16
C THR A 395 -33.64 5.44 20.07
N VAL A 396 -33.27 4.17 19.81
CA VAL A 396 -31.87 3.79 19.54
C VAL A 396 -31.31 4.60 18.37
N ALA A 397 -32.07 4.75 17.29
CA ALA A 397 -31.68 5.53 16.12
C ALA A 397 -31.37 6.99 16.48
N LEU A 398 -32.21 7.63 17.31
CA LEU A 398 -32.00 9.01 17.73
C LEU A 398 -30.81 9.16 18.68
N ALA A 399 -30.59 8.19 19.58
CA ALA A 399 -29.42 8.20 20.46
C ALA A 399 -28.11 8.04 19.67
N VAL A 400 -28.07 7.16 18.66
CA VAL A 400 -26.93 7.04 17.74
C VAL A 400 -26.71 8.35 16.97
N ASN A 401 -27.78 8.98 16.47
CA ASN A 401 -27.70 10.26 15.77
C ASN A 401 -27.07 11.36 16.65
N HIS A 402 -27.56 11.52 17.88
CA HIS A 402 -27.03 12.49 18.84
C HIS A 402 -25.56 12.21 19.17
N ALA A 403 -25.20 10.95 19.40
CA ALA A 403 -23.82 10.55 19.67
C ALA A 403 -22.89 10.85 18.47
N LEU A 404 -23.34 10.63 17.23
CA LEU A 404 -22.58 11.01 16.04
C LEU A 404 -22.40 12.53 15.94
N GLN A 405 -23.43 13.32 16.26
CA GLN A 405 -23.30 14.78 16.30
C GLN A 405 -22.28 15.20 17.38
N ASP A 406 -22.34 14.63 18.58
CA ASP A 406 -21.38 14.90 19.65
C ASP A 406 -19.94 14.56 19.23
N ILE A 407 -19.75 13.42 18.55
CA ILE A 407 -18.44 13.02 18.01
C ILE A 407 -17.98 14.01 16.95
N LEU A 408 -18.86 14.40 16.03
CA LEU A 408 -18.54 15.39 15.01
C LEU A 408 -18.16 16.74 15.65
N ASP A 409 -18.86 17.17 16.69
CA ASP A 409 -18.55 18.44 17.37
C ASP A 409 -17.20 18.41 18.10
N ARG A 410 -16.79 17.23 18.61
CA ARG A 410 -15.58 17.07 19.44
C ARG A 410 -14.33 16.64 18.69
N CYS A 411 -14.49 15.98 17.55
CA CYS A 411 -13.41 15.40 16.76
C CYS A 411 -13.41 16.02 15.36
N PRO A 412 -12.71 17.15 15.12
CA PRO A 412 -12.67 17.83 13.81
C PRO A 412 -12.29 16.91 12.64
N GLU A 413 -11.45 15.92 12.92
CA GLU A 413 -10.98 14.89 11.99
C GLU A 413 -12.02 13.80 11.66
N ALA A 414 -13.16 13.78 12.37
CA ALA A 414 -14.20 12.78 12.17
C ALA A 414 -15.04 13.02 10.90
N MET A 415 -15.34 11.93 10.20
CA MET A 415 -16.17 11.91 8.98
C MET A 415 -17.13 10.72 8.99
N VAL A 416 -18.38 10.94 8.62
CA VAL A 416 -19.43 9.91 8.51
C VAL A 416 -19.84 9.77 7.06
N PHE A 417 -19.68 8.59 6.46
CA PHE A 417 -19.95 8.42 5.03
C PHE A 417 -20.37 6.99 4.70
N GLY A 418 -21.01 6.83 3.55
CA GLY A 418 -21.53 5.54 3.07
C GLY A 418 -22.66 5.79 2.09
N GLU A 419 -23.37 4.74 1.72
CA GLU A 419 -24.49 4.85 0.78
C GLU A 419 -25.69 5.52 1.46
N ASP A 420 -26.22 6.59 0.86
CA ASP A 420 -27.38 7.35 1.35
C ASP A 420 -27.21 8.00 2.75
N VAL A 421 -26.00 8.00 3.30
CA VAL A 421 -25.67 8.49 4.65
C VAL A 421 -25.91 9.99 4.82
N ALA A 422 -25.76 10.79 3.77
CA ALA A 422 -25.85 12.24 3.89
C ALA A 422 -27.29 12.74 3.93
N ARG A 423 -27.97 12.81 2.78
CA ARG A 423 -29.28 13.46 2.69
C ARG A 423 -30.43 12.59 3.22
N LYS A 424 -30.42 11.30 2.88
CA LYS A 424 -31.47 10.35 3.28
C LYS A 424 -31.31 9.95 4.76
N GLY A 425 -30.06 9.84 5.21
CA GLY A 425 -29.69 9.53 6.59
C GLY A 425 -29.40 8.04 6.80
N GLY A 426 -28.95 7.33 5.77
CA GLY A 426 -28.85 5.87 5.76
C GLY A 426 -30.22 5.20 5.58
N VAL A 427 -30.23 3.88 5.46
CA VAL A 427 -31.48 3.10 5.20
C VAL A 427 -32.55 3.27 6.26
N TYR A 428 -32.15 3.51 7.51
CA TYR A 428 -33.05 3.72 8.64
C TYR A 428 -33.15 5.19 9.09
N GLY A 429 -32.53 6.13 8.36
CA GLY A 429 -32.56 7.56 8.72
C GLY A 429 -31.74 7.91 9.97
N VAL A 430 -30.84 7.04 10.42
CA VAL A 430 -30.02 7.22 11.63
C VAL A 430 -29.10 8.43 11.54
N THR A 431 -28.60 8.78 10.34
CA THR A 431 -27.70 9.95 10.15
C THR A 431 -28.44 11.18 9.61
N ARG A 432 -29.77 11.16 9.61
CA ARG A 432 -30.58 12.28 9.08
C ARG A 432 -30.27 13.57 9.81
N GLY A 433 -30.16 14.67 9.05
CA GLY A 433 -29.88 16.01 9.57
C GLY A 433 -28.39 16.30 9.81
N LEU A 434 -27.52 15.29 9.94
CA LEU A 434 -26.10 15.53 10.24
C LEU A 434 -25.40 16.36 9.16
N VAL A 435 -25.73 16.15 7.87
CA VAL A 435 -25.16 16.96 6.77
C VAL A 435 -25.67 18.41 6.75
N THR A 436 -26.77 18.72 7.44
CA THR A 436 -27.29 20.09 7.52
C THR A 436 -26.63 20.89 8.64
N THR A 437 -26.20 20.21 9.71
CA THR A 437 -25.47 20.78 10.85
C THR A 437 -23.96 20.72 10.68
N ASN A 438 -23.46 19.93 9.71
CA ASN A 438 -22.04 19.76 9.39
C ASN A 438 -21.77 20.08 7.92
N SER A 439 -20.50 20.19 7.54
CA SER A 439 -20.16 20.37 6.13
C SER A 439 -20.33 19.05 5.35
N SER A 440 -20.61 19.16 4.05
CA SER A 440 -20.53 18.04 3.10
C SER A 440 -19.11 17.46 2.96
N ALA A 441 -18.12 18.10 3.61
CA ALA A 441 -16.80 17.52 3.72
C ALA A 441 -16.71 16.43 4.81
N ARG A 442 -17.61 16.46 5.80
CA ARG A 442 -17.64 15.54 6.94
C ARG A 442 -18.73 14.50 6.84
N VAL A 443 -19.88 14.85 6.26
CA VAL A 443 -21.00 13.93 6.06
C VAL A 443 -21.34 13.87 4.59
N PHE A 444 -21.09 12.74 3.94
CA PHE A 444 -21.24 12.62 2.48
C PHE A 444 -21.62 11.21 2.02
N ASP A 445 -22.27 11.13 0.86
CA ASP A 445 -22.62 9.88 0.21
C ASP A 445 -21.41 9.33 -0.57
N THR A 446 -21.23 8.02 -0.55
CA THR A 446 -20.25 7.31 -1.39
C THR A 446 -20.91 6.69 -2.62
N LEU A 447 -20.09 6.17 -3.55
CA LEU A 447 -20.59 5.26 -4.58
C LEU A 447 -21.04 3.92 -3.98
N LEU A 448 -21.77 3.14 -4.79
CA LEU A 448 -22.35 1.85 -4.42
C LEU A 448 -21.31 0.71 -4.50
N ASP A 449 -20.34 0.72 -3.58
CA ASP A 449 -19.29 -0.31 -3.48
C ASP A 449 -18.70 -0.36 -2.06
N GLU A 450 -19.00 -1.43 -1.32
CA GLU A 450 -18.51 -1.62 0.04
C GLU A 450 -16.98 -1.70 0.13
N GLN A 451 -16.32 -2.22 -0.93
CA GLN A 451 -14.85 -2.30 -0.96
C GLN A 451 -14.25 -0.89 -1.02
N SER A 452 -14.83 0.00 -1.83
CA SER A 452 -14.42 1.41 -1.88
C SER A 452 -14.75 2.18 -0.61
N ILE A 453 -15.89 1.91 0.05
CA ILE A 453 -16.25 2.54 1.34
C ILE A 453 -15.20 2.21 2.40
N LEU A 454 -14.87 0.93 2.56
CA LEU A 454 -13.87 0.50 3.54
C LEU A 454 -12.45 0.90 3.12
N GLY A 455 -12.14 0.89 1.82
CA GLY A 455 -10.88 1.41 1.28
C GLY A 455 -10.65 2.90 1.59
N LEU A 456 -11.70 3.70 1.41
CA LEU A 456 -11.69 5.11 1.77
C LEU A 456 -11.45 5.30 3.27
N ALA A 457 -12.12 4.51 4.12
CA ALA A 457 -11.88 4.51 5.56
C ALA A 457 -10.43 4.12 5.89
N LEU A 458 -9.91 3.04 5.31
CA LEU A 458 -8.52 2.62 5.49
C LEU A 458 -7.56 3.77 5.19
N GLY A 459 -7.63 4.34 3.99
CA GLY A 459 -6.68 5.36 3.57
C GLY A 459 -6.81 6.68 4.35
N THR A 460 -8.02 7.10 4.69
CA THR A 460 -8.21 8.31 5.50
C THR A 460 -7.73 8.11 6.94
N ALA A 461 -7.93 6.92 7.51
CA ALA A 461 -7.47 6.57 8.86
C ALA A 461 -5.93 6.62 8.98
N VAL A 462 -5.19 5.97 8.06
CA VAL A 462 -3.71 6.03 8.07
C VAL A 462 -3.18 7.46 7.80
N SER A 463 -4.01 8.34 7.26
CA SER A 463 -3.65 9.74 6.98
C SER A 463 -3.90 10.71 8.16
N GLY A 464 -4.43 10.22 9.28
CA GLY A 464 -4.72 11.03 10.48
C GLY A 464 -6.17 11.51 10.61
N LEU A 465 -7.10 11.01 9.80
CA LEU A 465 -8.53 11.28 9.95
C LEU A 465 -9.24 10.18 10.77
N LEU A 466 -10.46 10.45 11.23
CA LEU A 466 -11.30 9.49 11.96
C LEU A 466 -12.55 9.11 11.13
N PRO A 467 -12.45 8.11 10.25
CA PRO A 467 -13.58 7.67 9.44
C PRO A 467 -14.58 6.83 10.25
N ILE A 468 -15.86 7.10 10.00
CA ILE A 468 -17.02 6.37 10.52
C ILE A 468 -17.84 5.92 9.30
N PRO A 469 -17.35 4.91 8.54
CA PRO A 469 -18.06 4.41 7.37
C PRO A 469 -19.34 3.68 7.80
N GLU A 470 -20.41 3.79 7.02
CA GLU A 470 -21.64 3.00 7.15
C GLU A 470 -21.77 2.03 5.99
N ILE A 471 -21.85 0.73 6.29
CA ILE A 471 -22.27 -0.32 5.36
C ILE A 471 -23.76 -0.54 5.53
N GLN A 472 -24.48 -0.51 4.41
CA GLN A 472 -25.93 -0.40 4.42
C GLN A 472 -26.63 -1.55 5.17
N TYR A 473 -26.18 -2.80 4.95
CA TYR A 473 -26.66 -3.98 5.64
C TYR A 473 -25.52 -4.97 5.93
N LEU A 474 -25.64 -5.74 7.01
CA LEU A 474 -24.64 -6.74 7.41
C LEU A 474 -24.35 -7.77 6.31
N ALA A 475 -25.36 -8.15 5.54
CA ALA A 475 -25.17 -9.09 4.43
C ALA A 475 -24.20 -8.57 3.35
N TYR A 476 -24.10 -7.24 3.18
CA TYR A 476 -23.22 -6.62 2.18
C TYR A 476 -21.80 -6.42 2.70
N LEU A 477 -21.60 -6.41 4.03
CA LEU A 477 -20.27 -6.39 4.62
C LEU A 477 -19.40 -7.55 4.13
N HIS A 478 -20.01 -8.72 3.87
CA HIS A 478 -19.30 -9.91 3.40
C HIS A 478 -18.63 -9.71 2.04
N ASN A 479 -19.11 -8.78 1.20
CA ASN A 479 -18.49 -8.45 -0.09
C ASN A 479 -17.13 -7.74 0.06
N ALA A 480 -16.91 -7.10 1.22
CA ALA A 480 -15.76 -6.25 1.49
C ALA A 480 -15.03 -6.62 2.79
N ALA A 481 -15.37 -7.76 3.42
CA ALA A 481 -14.82 -8.16 4.71
C ALA A 481 -13.29 -8.29 4.72
N ASP A 482 -12.67 -8.55 3.57
CA ASP A 482 -11.22 -8.55 3.42
C ASP A 482 -10.57 -7.19 3.70
N GLN A 483 -11.26 -6.07 3.43
CA GLN A 483 -10.77 -4.73 3.80
C GLN A 483 -10.68 -4.55 5.33
N ILE A 484 -11.45 -5.31 6.12
CA ILE A 484 -11.32 -5.33 7.58
C ILE A 484 -10.28 -6.38 8.00
N ARG A 485 -10.44 -7.61 7.53
CA ARG A 485 -9.61 -8.76 7.93
C ARG A 485 -8.16 -8.61 7.45
N GLY A 486 -7.99 -8.51 6.13
CA GLY A 486 -6.70 -8.43 5.48
C GLY A 486 -6.03 -7.08 5.72
N GLU A 487 -6.79 -5.98 5.62
CA GLU A 487 -6.18 -4.64 5.64
C GLU A 487 -6.25 -3.93 7.00
N ALA A 488 -7.45 -3.65 7.54
CA ALA A 488 -7.58 -2.78 8.73
C ALA A 488 -6.96 -3.39 9.99
N ALA A 489 -7.42 -4.59 10.37
CA ALA A 489 -7.05 -5.25 11.62
C ALA A 489 -5.57 -5.64 11.65
N THR A 490 -5.02 -5.96 10.48
CA THR A 490 -3.68 -6.50 10.34
C THR A 490 -2.60 -5.42 10.25
N LEU A 491 -2.92 -4.17 9.86
CA LEU A 491 -1.91 -3.12 9.68
C LEU A 491 -1.09 -2.87 10.96
N GLN A 492 -1.74 -2.72 12.10
CA GLN A 492 -1.04 -2.49 13.38
C GLN A 492 -0.20 -3.69 13.83
N PHE A 493 -0.53 -4.90 13.38
CA PHE A 493 0.26 -6.11 13.61
C PHE A 493 1.51 -6.14 12.72
N PHE A 494 1.39 -5.80 11.44
CA PHE A 494 2.50 -5.76 10.47
C PHE A 494 3.33 -4.48 10.49
N ALA A 495 2.90 -3.46 11.21
CA ALA A 495 3.64 -2.21 11.36
C ALA A 495 4.15 -2.00 12.79
N HIS A 496 4.02 -2.98 13.69
CA HIS A 496 4.38 -2.84 15.10
C HIS A 496 3.79 -1.55 15.71
N ARG A 497 2.50 -1.30 15.41
CA ARG A 497 1.71 -0.09 15.75
C ARG A 497 2.22 1.24 15.19
N GLN A 498 3.25 1.27 14.33
CA GLN A 498 3.75 2.49 13.67
C GLN A 498 2.75 3.03 12.64
N TYR A 499 2.07 2.14 11.94
CA TYR A 499 0.87 2.46 11.18
C TYR A 499 -0.36 1.79 11.82
N ARG A 500 -1.48 2.52 11.81
CA ARG A 500 -2.77 2.09 12.40
C ARG A 500 -3.91 2.49 11.47
N ASN A 501 -5.06 1.85 11.62
CA ASN A 501 -6.29 2.17 10.88
C ASN A 501 -7.44 2.49 11.85
N PRO A 502 -7.37 3.59 12.61
CA PRO A 502 -8.45 3.99 13.51
C PRO A 502 -9.75 4.23 12.73
N MET A 503 -10.83 3.50 13.04
CA MET A 503 -12.14 3.73 12.40
C MET A 503 -13.28 3.14 13.22
N VAL A 504 -14.51 3.61 12.97
CA VAL A 504 -15.72 2.97 13.52
C VAL A 504 -16.65 2.56 12.38
N VAL A 505 -16.65 1.27 12.03
CA VAL A 505 -17.53 0.75 10.98
C VAL A 505 -18.94 0.55 11.54
N ARG A 506 -19.92 1.30 11.02
CA ARG A 506 -21.33 1.14 11.35
C ARG A 506 -21.99 0.22 10.33
N VAL A 507 -22.75 -0.76 10.80
CA VAL A 507 -23.40 -1.75 9.94
C VAL A 507 -24.81 -1.96 10.46
N ALA A 508 -25.82 -1.80 9.60
CA ALA A 508 -27.17 -2.17 9.99
C ALA A 508 -27.31 -3.69 9.92
N GLY A 509 -27.55 -4.34 11.06
CA GLY A 509 -27.66 -5.80 11.15
C GLY A 509 -28.79 -6.21 12.09
N TYR A 510 -28.94 -7.53 12.22
CA TYR A 510 -29.98 -8.19 13.00
C TYR A 510 -31.38 -8.07 12.37
N GLY A 511 -32.26 -8.99 12.74
CA GLY A 511 -33.61 -9.05 12.16
C GLY A 511 -34.48 -7.89 12.66
N TYR A 512 -35.09 -7.13 11.75
CA TYR A 512 -36.04 -6.10 12.16
C TYR A 512 -37.17 -5.79 11.17
N GLN A 513 -37.01 -5.94 9.86
CA GLN A 513 -38.04 -5.45 8.94
C GLN A 513 -39.20 -6.45 8.78
N LYS A 514 -40.21 -6.32 9.66
CA LYS A 514 -41.56 -6.89 9.42
C LYS A 514 -42.13 -6.25 8.14
N GLY A 515 -42.11 -6.99 7.03
CA GLY A 515 -42.69 -6.57 5.74
C GLY A 515 -41.69 -6.39 4.59
N PHE A 516 -40.38 -6.35 4.89
CA PHE A 516 -39.31 -6.36 3.88
C PHE A 516 -38.47 -7.63 4.13
N GLY A 517 -38.83 -8.70 3.42
CA GLY A 517 -38.35 -10.04 3.69
C GLY A 517 -37.01 -10.37 3.02
N GLY A 518 -36.30 -11.34 3.59
CA GLY A 518 -35.15 -11.99 2.94
C GLY A 518 -33.87 -11.98 3.78
N HIS A 519 -33.00 -12.95 3.50
CA HIS A 519 -31.71 -13.13 4.16
C HIS A 519 -30.82 -11.87 4.10
N PHE A 520 -30.83 -11.16 2.96
CA PHE A 520 -29.95 -9.99 2.72
C PHE A 520 -30.31 -8.72 3.50
N HIS A 521 -31.47 -8.66 4.17
CA HIS A 521 -31.89 -7.48 4.95
C HIS A 521 -32.13 -7.79 6.43
N ASN A 522 -31.87 -9.03 6.85
CA ASN A 522 -32.07 -9.50 8.23
C ASN A 522 -30.91 -10.39 8.71
N ASP A 523 -29.75 -10.33 8.05
CA ASP A 523 -28.58 -11.11 8.42
C ASP A 523 -28.11 -10.73 9.84
N ASN A 524 -27.69 -11.74 10.58
CA ASN A 524 -27.15 -11.64 11.94
C ASN A 524 -25.83 -12.44 12.08
N SER A 525 -25.24 -12.86 10.97
CA SER A 525 -23.99 -13.63 10.93
C SER A 525 -22.78 -12.74 11.23
N ILE A 526 -22.49 -12.57 12.51
CA ILE A 526 -21.27 -11.87 12.98
C ILE A 526 -20.05 -12.79 13.13
N ALA A 527 -20.19 -14.08 12.81
CA ALA A 527 -19.13 -15.08 13.02
C ALA A 527 -17.84 -14.70 12.29
N ALA A 528 -17.95 -14.26 11.03
CA ALA A 528 -16.82 -13.83 10.21
C ALA A 528 -16.02 -12.68 10.85
N LEU A 529 -16.68 -11.80 11.63
CA LEU A 529 -16.03 -10.71 12.36
C LEU A 529 -15.38 -11.19 13.66
N ARG A 530 -16.03 -12.12 14.38
CA ARG A 530 -15.51 -12.66 15.64
C ARG A 530 -14.18 -13.39 15.48
N ASP A 531 -13.91 -13.90 14.28
CA ASP A 531 -12.67 -14.59 13.93
C ASP A 531 -11.52 -13.65 13.55
N ILE A 532 -11.73 -12.32 13.60
CA ILE A 532 -10.72 -11.31 13.27
C ILE A 532 -10.09 -10.78 14.56
N PRO A 533 -8.79 -11.06 14.82
CA PRO A 533 -8.09 -10.46 15.95
C PRO A 533 -7.94 -8.95 15.79
N GLY A 534 -7.98 -8.21 16.90
CA GLY A 534 -7.65 -6.77 16.88
C GLY A 534 -8.79 -5.86 16.42
N ILE A 535 -10.05 -6.32 16.45
CA ILE A 535 -11.24 -5.47 16.31
C ILE A 535 -12.11 -5.53 17.56
N VAL A 536 -12.91 -4.49 17.79
CA VAL A 536 -13.97 -4.48 18.82
C VAL A 536 -15.33 -4.60 18.13
N ILE A 537 -16.14 -5.57 18.56
CA ILE A 537 -17.51 -5.76 18.08
C ILE A 537 -18.47 -5.20 19.14
N ALA A 538 -19.20 -4.14 18.78
CA ALA A 538 -20.23 -3.55 19.62
C ALA A 538 -21.63 -3.84 19.04
N SER A 539 -22.54 -4.33 19.89
CA SER A 539 -23.92 -4.67 19.52
C SER A 539 -24.88 -4.10 20.56
N PRO A 540 -25.21 -2.79 20.49
CA PRO A 540 -26.11 -2.15 21.44
C PRO A 540 -27.57 -2.58 21.21
N ALA A 541 -28.39 -2.43 22.26
CA ALA A 541 -29.81 -2.81 22.24
C ALA A 541 -30.74 -1.74 22.83
N ARG A 542 -30.18 -0.71 23.50
CA ARG A 542 -30.94 0.34 24.17
C ARG A 542 -30.34 1.71 23.82
N PRO A 543 -31.11 2.79 23.91
CA PRO A 543 -30.62 4.11 23.54
C PRO A 543 -29.39 4.56 24.35
N ASP A 544 -29.37 4.28 25.65
CA ASP A 544 -28.27 4.61 26.55
C ASP A 544 -26.99 3.85 26.20
N ASP A 545 -27.07 2.53 25.98
CA ASP A 545 -25.89 1.73 25.63
C ASP A 545 -25.39 1.99 24.20
N ALA A 546 -26.27 2.29 23.24
CA ALA A 546 -25.87 2.64 21.87
C ALA A 546 -25.00 3.90 21.81
N ALA A 547 -25.41 4.97 22.51
CA ALA A 547 -24.61 6.19 22.60
C ALA A 547 -23.28 5.91 23.33
N ALA A 548 -23.33 5.24 24.48
CA ALA A 548 -22.14 4.93 25.26
C ALA A 548 -21.11 4.08 24.48
N MET A 549 -21.56 3.03 23.79
CA MET A 549 -20.71 2.15 22.98
C MET A 549 -20.10 2.91 21.80
N LEU A 550 -20.87 3.75 21.10
CA LEU A 550 -20.34 4.51 19.97
C LEU A 550 -19.22 5.48 20.42
N HIS A 551 -19.41 6.17 21.54
CA HIS A 551 -18.36 7.02 22.13
C HIS A 551 -17.15 6.20 22.59
N ALA A 552 -17.36 5.02 23.19
CA ALA A 552 -16.28 4.15 23.62
C ALA A 552 -15.46 3.60 22.43
N CYS A 553 -16.13 3.14 21.37
CA CYS A 553 -15.48 2.70 20.13
C CYS A 553 -14.73 3.85 19.47
N THR A 554 -15.29 5.05 19.45
CA THR A 554 -14.60 6.23 18.90
C THR A 554 -13.34 6.56 19.69
N ALA A 555 -13.41 6.51 21.04
CA ALA A 555 -12.24 6.71 21.88
C ALA A 555 -11.18 5.63 21.65
N ALA A 556 -11.59 4.36 21.56
CA ALA A 556 -10.70 3.24 21.25
C ALA A 556 -10.03 3.39 19.89
N ALA A 557 -10.76 3.81 18.85
CA ALA A 557 -10.20 4.11 17.54
C ALA A 557 -9.11 5.18 17.67
N VAL A 558 -9.42 6.33 18.28
CA VAL A 558 -8.46 7.44 18.42
C VAL A 558 -7.21 7.06 19.21
N THR A 559 -7.37 6.38 20.35
CA THR A 559 -6.25 6.12 21.27
C THR A 559 -5.47 4.88 20.86
N ALA A 560 -6.18 3.77 20.63
CA ALA A 560 -5.59 2.46 20.44
C ALA A 560 -5.37 2.09 18.96
N GLY A 561 -6.08 2.74 18.04
CA GLY A 561 -6.09 2.40 16.61
C GLY A 561 -6.89 1.14 16.26
N VAL A 562 -7.90 0.82 17.08
CA VAL A 562 -8.72 -0.41 17.02
C VAL A 562 -10.13 -0.12 16.55
#